data_AF-A0AAV1DID7-F1
#
_entry.id   AF-A0AAV1DID7-F1
#
_cell.length_a   1.000
_cell.length_b   1.000
_cell.length_c   1.000
_cell.angle_alpha   90.00
_cell.angle_beta   90.00
_cell.angle_gamma   90.00
#
_symmetry.space_group_name_H-M   'P 1'
#
loop_
_entity.id
_entity.type
_entity.pdbx_description
1 polymer ?
#
loop_
_entity_poly.entity_id
_entity_poly.type
_entity_poly.pdbx_seq_one_letter_code
_entity_poly.pdbx_strand_id
1 'polypeptide(L)'
;MAAESASESSSNLRIIVQKNPSESQLSELGIKSWPKWGCSPGKYQLKFDARQTCYLLRGKVKVYPSDNNSSEVVEFGAGDLVVIPKGLSCTWDVSIAVDKHYKFDATS
;
A
#
# COMPACT_ATOMS: atom_id res chain seq x y z
N MET A 1 -26.07 -32.84 12.62
CA MET A 1 -25.33 -32.89 11.34
C MET A 1 -23.96 -32.29 11.57
N ALA A 2 -22.92 -33.04 11.22
CA ALA A 2 -21.52 -32.71 11.40
C ALA A 2 -21.00 -31.81 10.27
N ALA A 3 -19.99 -30.99 10.60
CA ALA A 3 -18.99 -30.34 9.74
C ALA A 3 -19.53 -29.38 8.64
N GLU A 4 -18.93 -28.23 8.33
CA GLU A 4 -17.50 -27.97 8.21
C GLU A 4 -17.12 -26.56 8.69
N SER A 5 -16.09 -26.54 9.54
CA SER A 5 -15.21 -25.40 9.69
C SER A 5 -14.46 -25.20 8.38
N ALA A 6 -14.74 -24.14 7.64
CA ALA A 6 -13.78 -23.56 6.70
C ALA A 6 -12.99 -22.48 7.45
N SER A 7 -12.09 -22.95 8.31
CA SER A 7 -10.90 -22.20 8.69
C SER A 7 -9.99 -22.16 7.46
N GLU A 8 -10.19 -21.21 6.56
CA GLU A 8 -9.19 -20.92 5.53
C GLU A 8 -8.55 -19.57 5.87
N SER A 9 -7.24 -19.61 6.04
CA SER A 9 -6.38 -18.49 6.40
C SER A 9 -6.73 -17.26 5.56
N SER A 10 -7.54 -16.37 6.13
CA SER A 10 -7.85 -15.07 5.56
C SER A 10 -6.55 -14.29 5.58
N SER A 11 -5.75 -14.48 4.54
CA SER A 11 -4.59 -13.69 4.22
C SER A 11 -5.15 -12.30 3.97
N ASN A 12 -5.26 -11.51 5.04
CA ASN A 12 -5.84 -10.18 5.01
C ASN A 12 -4.93 -9.32 4.12
N LEU A 13 -5.19 -9.31 2.81
CA LEU A 13 -4.53 -8.47 1.82
C LEU A 13 -5.05 -7.03 1.97
N ARG A 14 -4.99 -6.48 3.18
CA ARG A 14 -5.47 -5.14 3.50
C ARG A 14 -4.31 -4.16 3.38
N ILE A 15 -4.58 -3.05 2.69
CA ILE A 15 -3.66 -1.92 2.65
C ILE A 15 -3.71 -1.23 4.01
N ILE A 16 -2.57 -1.07 4.66
CA ILE A 16 -2.48 -0.36 5.94
C ILE A 16 -2.02 1.06 5.64
N VAL A 17 -2.82 2.05 6.03
CA VAL A 17 -2.45 3.47 5.93
C VAL A 17 -2.25 4.01 7.34
N GLN A 18 -1.02 4.40 7.64
CA GLN A 18 -0.67 5.11 8.85
C GLN A 18 -0.56 6.61 8.53
N LYS A 19 -1.52 7.37 9.04
CA LYS A 19 -1.55 8.82 8.89
C LYS A 19 -0.63 9.47 9.91
N ASN A 20 0.20 10.40 9.45
CA ASN A 20 1.13 11.16 10.29
C ASN A 20 2.03 10.27 11.18
N PRO A 21 2.87 9.40 10.59
CA PRO A 21 3.85 8.60 11.33
C PRO A 21 4.85 9.51 12.06
N SER A 22 5.27 9.10 13.26
CA SER A 22 6.29 9.84 14.02
C SER A 22 7.63 9.87 13.28
N GLU A 23 8.38 10.96 13.39
CA GLU A 23 9.70 11.11 12.76
C GLU A 23 10.69 10.00 13.17
N SER A 24 10.60 9.52 14.41
CA SER A 24 11.39 8.38 14.89
C SER A 24 11.11 7.13 14.06
N GLN A 25 9.84 6.79 13.82
CA GLN A 25 9.45 5.63 13.02
C GLN A 25 9.93 5.74 11.57
N LEU A 26 9.79 6.93 10.97
CA LEU A 26 10.31 7.20 9.63
C LEU A 26 11.84 7.02 9.55
N SER A 27 12.54 7.46 10.60
CA SER A 27 14.00 7.34 10.71
C SER A 27 14.44 5.89 10.95
N GLU A 28 13.74 5.15 11.80
CA GLU A 28 13.95 3.72 12.07
C GLU A 28 13.73 2.88 10.80
N LEU A 29 12.69 3.20 10.03
CA LEU A 29 12.42 2.58 8.72
C LEU A 29 13.49 2.97 7.67
N GLY A 30 14.23 4.05 7.91
CA GLY A 30 15.23 4.57 6.99
C GLY A 30 14.62 5.09 5.69
N ILE A 31 13.42 5.70 5.73
CA ILE A 31 12.71 6.14 4.51
C ILE A 31 13.56 7.06 3.62
N LYS A 32 14.50 7.80 4.21
CA LYS A 32 15.43 8.70 3.51
C LYS A 32 16.39 7.94 2.59
N SER A 33 16.69 6.68 2.89
CA SER A 33 17.54 5.81 2.06
C SER A 33 16.76 5.03 1.01
N TRP A 34 15.42 5.08 1.04
CA TRP A 34 14.60 4.37 0.07
C TRP A 34 14.61 5.07 -1.28
N PRO A 35 14.50 4.34 -2.40
CA PRO A 35 14.36 4.95 -3.71
C PRO A 35 13.11 5.84 -3.76
N LYS A 36 13.24 6.97 -4.46
CA LYS A 36 12.14 7.88 -4.74
C LYS A 36 11.45 7.45 -6.03
N TRP A 37 10.13 7.52 -6.02
CA TRP A 37 9.30 7.31 -7.18
C TRP A 37 8.32 8.46 -7.32
N GLY A 38 8.23 8.96 -8.55
CA GLY A 38 7.32 10.03 -8.93
C GLY A 38 6.39 9.57 -10.05
N CYS A 39 5.13 9.99 -10.02
CA CYS A 39 4.19 9.68 -11.09
C CYS A 39 3.14 10.76 -11.31
N SER A 40 2.82 11.00 -12.57
CA SER A 40 1.80 11.95 -13.02
C SER A 40 0.38 11.48 -12.65
N PRO A 41 -0.57 12.41 -12.47
CA PRO A 41 -1.97 12.05 -12.22
C PRO A 41 -2.54 11.18 -13.34
N GLY A 42 -3.31 10.16 -12.96
CA GLY A 42 -3.79 9.11 -13.86
C GLY A 42 -4.19 7.83 -13.12
N LYS A 43 -4.72 6.86 -13.85
CA LYS A 43 -5.13 5.55 -13.33
C LYS A 43 -4.10 4.48 -13.70
N TYR A 44 -3.60 3.77 -12.71
CA TYR A 44 -2.57 2.74 -12.89
C TYR A 44 -3.00 1.45 -12.22
N GLN A 45 -3.03 0.36 -12.99
CA GLN A 45 -3.29 -0.97 -12.46
C GLN A 45 -1.97 -1.56 -11.98
N LEU A 46 -1.89 -1.87 -10.69
CA LEU A 46 -0.67 -2.39 -10.07
C LEU A 46 -0.96 -3.73 -9.40
N LYS A 47 0.00 -4.64 -9.57
CA LYS A 47 0.05 -5.92 -8.87
C LYS A 47 1.32 -5.94 -8.03
N PHE A 48 1.17 -6.28 -6.75
CA PHE A 48 2.27 -6.30 -5.80
C PHE A 48 2.68 -7.75 -5.56
N ASP A 49 3.72 -8.23 -6.25
CA ASP A 49 4.25 -9.59 -6.04
C ASP A 49 5.11 -9.73 -4.78
N ALA A 50 5.36 -8.63 -4.06
CA ALA A 50 6.01 -8.58 -2.76
C ALA A 50 5.35 -7.52 -1.87
N ARG A 51 5.57 -7.62 -0.55
CA ARG A 51 5.09 -6.61 0.39
C ARG A 51 5.83 -5.31 0.10
N GLN A 52 5.11 -4.24 -0.16
CA GLN A 52 5.69 -2.92 -0.41
C GLN A 52 5.31 -1.97 0.71
N THR A 53 6.29 -1.31 1.29
CA THR A 53 6.06 -0.15 2.17
C THR A 53 6.42 1.10 1.40
N CYS A 54 5.55 2.10 1.38
CA CYS A 54 5.82 3.38 0.75
C CYS A 54 5.33 4.55 1.59
N TYR A 55 6.14 5.60 1.64
CA TYR A 55 5.83 6.85 2.32
C TYR A 55 5.60 7.94 1.29
N LEU A 56 4.42 8.54 1.29
CA LEU A 56 4.10 9.62 0.36
C LEU A 56 4.66 10.93 0.89
N LEU A 57 5.53 11.57 0.11
CA LEU A 57 5.99 12.94 0.37
C LEU A 57 5.01 13.97 -0.19
N ARG A 58 4.40 13.66 -1.34
CA ARG A 58 3.44 14.54 -2.02
C ARG A 58 2.46 13.74 -2.85
N GLY A 59 1.29 14.35 -3.10
CA GLY A 59 0.27 13.81 -3.99
C GLY A 59 -0.95 13.31 -3.24
N LYS A 60 -1.91 12.81 -4.01
CA LYS A 60 -3.17 12.25 -3.52
C LYS A 60 -3.56 11.07 -4.38
N VAL A 61 -3.79 9.93 -3.74
CA VAL A 61 -4.09 8.66 -4.40
C VAL A 61 -5.29 8.00 -3.75
N LYS A 62 -6.18 7.47 -4.58
CA LYS A 62 -7.20 6.51 -4.17
C LYS A 62 -6.85 5.15 -4.72
N VAL A 63 -6.79 4.15 -3.86
CA VAL A 63 -6.51 2.78 -4.25
C VAL A 63 -7.78 1.96 -4.18
N TYR A 64 -8.09 1.33 -5.31
CA TYR A 64 -9.22 0.45 -5.50
C TYR A 64 -8.71 -0.99 -5.50
N PRO A 65 -8.73 -1.70 -4.35
CA PRO A 65 -8.41 -3.11 -4.31
C PRO A 65 -9.33 -3.90 -5.24
N SER A 66 -8.74 -4.81 -6.02
CA SER A 66 -9.45 -5.65 -6.99
C SER A 66 -9.79 -7.03 -6.43
N ASP A 67 -9.41 -7.32 -5.19
CA ASP A 67 -9.66 -8.60 -4.53
C ASP A 67 -11.12 -8.70 -4.06
N ASN A 68 -11.75 -9.86 -4.29
CA ASN A 68 -13.18 -10.10 -4.04
C ASN A 68 -13.59 -9.98 -2.57
N ASN A 69 -12.64 -9.91 -1.63
CA ASN A 69 -12.93 -9.87 -0.19
C ASN A 69 -12.91 -8.47 0.43
N SER A 70 -12.34 -7.47 -0.24
CA SER A 70 -12.29 -6.09 0.27
C SER A 70 -12.43 -5.12 -0.88
N SER A 71 -13.65 -4.61 -1.08
CA SER A 71 -13.95 -3.49 -1.99
C SER A 71 -13.78 -2.12 -1.33
N GLU A 72 -13.12 -2.05 -0.17
CA GLU A 72 -12.92 -0.79 0.53
C GLU A 72 -11.85 0.05 -0.18
N VAL A 73 -12.28 1.18 -0.74
CA VAL A 73 -11.39 2.14 -1.38
C VAL A 73 -10.55 2.83 -0.32
N VAL A 74 -9.24 2.82 -0.51
CA VAL A 74 -8.28 3.40 0.43
C VAL A 74 -7.74 4.70 -0.14
N GLU A 75 -7.97 5.82 0.55
CA GLU A 75 -7.42 7.12 0.16
C GLU A 75 -6.26 7.52 1.08
N PHE A 76 -5.15 7.94 0.48
CA PHE A 76 -3.98 8.47 1.19
C PHE A 76 -3.28 9.56 0.37
N GLY A 77 -2.46 10.36 1.04
CA GLY A 77 -1.77 11.49 0.44
C GLY A 77 -0.43 11.81 1.10
N ALA A 78 0.04 13.04 0.87
CA ALA A 78 1.28 13.55 1.42
C ALA A 78 1.35 13.39 2.96
N GLY A 79 2.42 12.79 3.45
CA GLY A 79 2.64 12.52 4.87
C GLY A 79 2.15 11.16 5.36
N ASP A 80 1.50 10.36 4.50
CA ASP A 80 0.99 9.03 4.89
C ASP A 80 2.00 7.91 4.58
N LEU A 81 2.12 6.96 5.52
CA LEU A 81 2.87 5.72 5.33
C LEU A 81 1.90 4.59 4.97
N VAL A 82 2.12 3.97 3.82
CA VAL A 82 1.24 2.96 3.25
C VAL A 82 1.99 1.64 3.14
N VAL A 83 1.41 0.58 3.69
CA VAL A 83 1.92 -0.79 3.57
C VAL A 83 0.96 -1.60 2.73
N ILE A 84 1.46 -2.13 1.63
CA ILE A 84 0.73 -2.96 0.68
C ILE A 84 1.22 -4.41 0.82
N PRO A 85 0.34 -5.38 1.11
CA PRO A 85 0.73 -6.77 1.26
C PRO A 85 1.07 -7.43 -0.09
N LYS A 86 1.91 -8.47 -0.02
CA LYS A 86 2.24 -9.33 -1.15
C LYS A 86 0.98 -10.02 -1.68
N GLY A 87 0.83 -10.09 -2.99
CA GLY A 87 -0.29 -10.70 -3.70
C GLY A 87 -1.45 -9.74 -3.97
N LEU A 88 -1.43 -8.51 -3.44
CA LEU A 88 -2.51 -7.57 -3.67
C LEU A 88 -2.50 -7.04 -5.12
N SER A 89 -3.67 -7.08 -5.76
CA SER A 89 -3.93 -6.40 -7.03
C SER A 89 -4.86 -5.22 -6.80
N CYS A 90 -4.47 -4.02 -7.22
CA CYS A 90 -5.28 -2.82 -7.02
C CYS A 90 -5.06 -1.77 -8.10
N THR A 91 -6.04 -0.89 -8.28
CA THR A 91 -5.95 0.24 -9.20
C THR A 91 -5.69 1.51 -8.42
N TRP A 92 -4.59 2.20 -8.73
CA TRP A 92 -4.24 3.49 -8.17
C TRP A 92 -4.83 4.59 -9.05
N ASP A 93 -5.77 5.35 -8.52
CA ASP A 93 -6.26 6.60 -9.09
C ASP A 93 -5.50 7.77 -8.46
N VAL A 94 -4.53 8.27 -9.20
CA VAL A 94 -3.68 9.37 -8.79
C VAL A 94 -4.35 10.68 -9.20
N SER A 95 -4.95 11.38 -8.23
CA SER A 95 -5.59 12.67 -8.48
C SER A 95 -4.57 13.81 -8.57
N ILE A 96 -3.48 13.73 -7.80
CA ILE A 96 -2.39 14.72 -7.80
C ILE A 96 -1.07 13.98 -7.93
N ALA A 97 -0.16 14.51 -8.76
CA ALA A 97 1.17 13.94 -8.98
C ALA A 97 1.82 13.47 -7.66
N VAL A 98 2.21 12.20 -7.65
CA VAL A 98 2.72 11.52 -6.46
C VAL A 98 4.22 11.62 -6.43
N ASP A 99 4.74 11.86 -5.24
CA ASP A 99 6.15 11.72 -4.89
C ASP A 99 6.20 10.85 -3.65
N LYS A 100 6.84 9.67 -3.72
CA LYS A 100 6.88 8.72 -2.61
C LYS A 100 8.24 8.03 -2.51
N HIS A 101 8.62 7.71 -1.29
CA HIS A 101 9.67 6.71 -1.04
C HIS A 101 9.02 5.34 -1.01
N TYR A 102 9.65 4.33 -1.61
CA TYR A 102 9.13 2.97 -1.61
C TYR A 102 10.22 1.96 -1.30
N LYS A 103 9.83 0.85 -0.67
CA LYS A 103 10.69 -0.28 -0.37
C LYS A 103 9.89 -1.55 -0.54
N PHE A 104 10.44 -2.49 -1.29
CA PHE A 104 9.93 -3.85 -1.36
C PHE A 104 10.64 -4.70 -0.30
N ASP A 105 9.87 -5.54 0.38
CA ASP A 105 10.42 -6.59 1.22
C ASP A 105 10.97 -7.69 0.29
N ALA A 106 12.27 -7.96 0.40
CA ALA A 106 12.90 -8.99 -0.42
C ALA A 106 12.30 -10.33 -0.01
N THR A 107 11.64 -11.00 -0.95
CA THR A 107 11.20 -12.38 -0.76
C THR A 107 12.44 -13.27 -0.68
N SER A 108 12.84 -13.67 0.53
CA SER A 108 13.77 -14.80 0.73
C SER A 108 13.13 -16.12 0.34
#